data_AF-A0A3D2MLX4-F1
#
_entry.id   AF-A0A3D2MLX4-F1
#
_cell.length_a   1.000
_cell.length_b   1.000
_cell.length_c   1.000
_cell.angle_alpha   90.00
_cell.angle_beta   90.00
_cell.angle_gamma   90.00
#
_symmetry.space_group_name_H-M   'P 1'
#
loop_
_entity.id
_entity.type
_entity.pdbx_description
1 polymer ?
#
loop_
_entity_poly.entity_id
_entity_poly.type
_entity_poly.pdbx_seq_one_letter_code
_entity_poly.pdbx_strand_id
1 'polypeptide(L)'
;IRPSKVSAFLKAVPAVSQQLLQQAEFINSVGVGEAPLLYQATISIWRNLPAVTSFAYGPASHSDVIRRTRREQWYREELFARFKPIDSWGMWDGIDPFR
;
A
#
# COMPACT_ATOMS: atom_id res chain seq x y z
N ILE A 1 -2.58 9.78 -10.21
CA ILE A 1 -3.81 10.31 -9.52
C ILE A 1 -4.40 11.43 -10.36
N ARG A 2 -5.73 11.54 -10.50
CA ARG A 2 -6.37 12.69 -11.18
C ARG A 2 -6.11 13.98 -10.38
N PRO A 3 -5.64 15.10 -10.99
CA PRO A 3 -5.30 16.32 -10.25
C PRO A 3 -6.43 16.84 -9.35
N SER A 4 -7.68 16.77 -9.82
CA SER A 4 -8.88 17.18 -9.07
C SER A 4 -9.19 16.30 -7.85
N LYS A 5 -8.51 15.16 -7.67
CA LYS A 5 -8.74 14.19 -6.60
C LYS A 5 -7.56 14.09 -5.62
N VAL A 6 -6.47 14.81 -5.84
CA VAL A 6 -5.26 14.77 -4.97
C VAL A 6 -5.59 15.09 -3.52
N SER A 7 -6.37 16.15 -3.25
CA SER A 7 -6.74 16.50 -1.86
C SER A 7 -7.56 15.40 -1.17
N ALA A 8 -8.51 14.79 -1.89
CA ALA A 8 -9.33 13.71 -1.34
C ALA A 8 -8.48 12.46 -1.05
N PHE A 9 -7.55 12.14 -1.94
CA PHE A 9 -6.58 11.07 -1.76
C PHE A 9 -5.68 11.31 -0.54
N LEU A 10 -5.01 12.48 -0.47
CA LEU A 10 -4.10 12.79 0.63
C LEU A 10 -4.78 12.78 1.99
N LYS A 11 -6.08 13.14 2.07
CA LYS A 11 -6.85 13.04 3.32
C LYS A 11 -7.16 11.60 3.74
N ALA A 12 -7.20 10.65 2.81
CA ALA A 12 -7.47 9.24 3.11
C ALA A 12 -6.20 8.45 3.48
N VAL A 13 -5.03 8.89 3.01
CA VAL A 13 -3.75 8.20 3.23
C VAL A 13 -3.42 7.96 4.71
N PRO A 14 -3.52 8.93 5.64
CA PRO A 14 -3.09 8.71 7.02
C PRO A 14 -3.82 7.56 7.73
N ALA A 15 -5.13 7.44 7.55
CA ALA A 15 -5.92 6.37 8.13
C ALA A 15 -5.52 5.00 7.57
N VAL A 16 -5.29 4.91 6.26
CA VAL A 16 -4.83 3.68 5.61
C VAL A 16 -3.43 3.29 6.08
N SER A 17 -2.51 4.25 6.17
CA SER A 17 -1.14 4.01 6.64
C SER A 17 -1.12 3.53 8.08
N GLN A 18 -1.94 4.12 8.96
CA GLN A 18 -2.04 3.68 10.35
C GLN A 18 -2.55 2.23 10.45
N GLN A 19 -3.53 1.86 9.63
CA GLN A 19 -4.06 0.49 9.60
C GLN A 19 -3.06 -0.52 9.06
N LEU A 20 -2.25 -0.12 8.07
CA LEU A 20 -1.18 -0.94 7.53
C LEU A 20 -0.18 -1.31 8.63
N LEU A 21 0.26 -0.30 9.41
CA LEU A 21 1.21 -0.47 10.51
C LEU A 21 0.67 -1.30 11.68
N GLN A 22 -0.65 -1.48 11.78
CA GLN A 22 -1.30 -2.29 12.83
C GLN A 22 -1.44 -3.77 12.46
N GLN A 23 -1.13 -4.18 11.22
CA GLN A 23 -1.24 -5.57 10.82
C GLN A 23 -0.07 -6.38 11.39
N ALA A 24 -0.37 -7.42 12.18
CA ALA A 24 0.67 -8.27 12.78
C ALA A 24 1.59 -8.95 11.74
N GLU A 25 1.05 -9.23 10.57
CA GLU A 25 1.74 -9.91 9.47
C GLU A 25 2.42 -8.95 8.47
N PHE A 26 2.33 -7.65 8.71
CA PHE A 26 3.02 -6.63 7.92
C PHE A 26 4.48 -6.55 8.34
N ILE A 27 5.38 -6.59 7.35
CA ILE A 27 6.83 -6.55 7.60
C ILE A 27 7.35 -5.13 7.37
N ASN A 28 7.17 -4.59 6.16
CA ASN A 28 7.59 -3.22 5.85
C ASN A 28 6.94 -2.70 4.56
N SER A 29 7.02 -1.39 4.32
CA SER A 29 6.59 -0.77 3.06
C SER A 29 7.42 0.44 2.69
N VAL A 30 7.54 0.69 1.39
CA VAL A 30 8.19 1.88 0.86
C VAL A 30 7.33 2.51 -0.23
N GLY A 31 7.28 3.84 -0.24
CA GLY A 31 6.75 4.61 -1.37
C GLY A 31 7.79 4.64 -2.48
N VAL A 32 7.37 4.29 -3.70
CA VAL A 32 8.22 4.33 -4.90
C VAL A 32 7.68 5.40 -5.85
N GLY A 33 8.54 6.31 -6.28
CA GLY A 33 8.20 7.38 -7.22
C GLY A 33 9.11 8.60 -7.06
N GLU A 34 8.94 9.57 -7.95
CA GLU A 34 9.77 10.78 -7.98
C GLU A 34 9.22 11.86 -7.05
N ALA A 35 10.04 12.30 -6.09
CA ALA A 35 9.83 13.59 -5.45
C ALA A 35 10.14 14.71 -6.48
N PRO A 36 9.30 15.74 -6.64
CA PRO A 36 8.18 16.15 -5.77
C PRO A 36 6.79 15.73 -6.29
N LEU A 37 6.71 14.94 -7.37
CA LEU A 37 5.48 14.71 -8.14
C LEU A 37 4.56 13.60 -7.60
N LEU A 38 4.89 13.02 -6.44
CA LEU A 38 4.19 11.97 -5.66
C LEU A 38 4.86 10.60 -5.78
N TYR A 39 4.94 9.87 -4.66
CA TYR A 39 5.19 8.43 -4.70
C TYR A 39 4.03 7.77 -5.47
N GLN A 40 4.33 7.27 -6.67
CA GLN A 40 3.34 6.76 -7.61
C GLN A 40 2.93 5.32 -7.32
N ALA A 41 3.74 4.61 -6.55
CA ALA A 41 3.50 3.24 -6.13
C ALA A 41 3.88 3.04 -4.67
N THR A 42 3.33 1.97 -4.08
CA THR A 42 3.76 1.47 -2.78
C THR A 42 4.16 0.02 -2.96
N ILE A 43 5.33 -0.33 -2.48
CA ILE A 43 5.75 -1.73 -2.33
C ILE A 43 5.59 -2.06 -0.86
N SER A 44 4.96 -3.20 -0.57
CA SER A 44 4.80 -3.69 0.79
C SER A 44 5.15 -5.17 0.87
N ILE A 45 5.80 -5.55 1.97
CA ILE A 45 6.26 -6.90 2.27
C ILE A 45 5.39 -7.44 3.42
N TRP A 46 4.95 -8.68 3.25
CA TRP A 46 4.00 -9.34 4.15
C TRP A 46 4.44 -10.77 4.41
N ARG A 47 4.19 -11.27 5.62
CA ARG A 47 4.47 -12.66 6.02
C ARG A 47 3.75 -13.68 5.14
N ASN A 48 2.50 -13.40 4.74
CA ASN A 48 1.69 -14.34 3.99
C ASN A 48 0.59 -13.67 3.14
N LEU A 49 0.11 -14.38 2.11
CA LEU A 49 -0.92 -13.89 1.19
C LEU A 49 -2.32 -13.68 1.86
N PRO A 50 -2.78 -14.53 2.80
CA PRO A 50 -4.00 -14.27 3.55
C PRO A 50 -4.01 -12.90 4.23
N ALA A 51 -2.90 -12.49 4.85
CA ALA A 51 -2.78 -11.18 5.48
C ALA A 51 -2.95 -10.02 4.48
N VAL A 52 -2.30 -10.10 3.32
CA VAL A 52 -2.47 -9.12 2.22
C VAL A 52 -3.94 -9.01 1.82
N THR A 53 -4.61 -10.15 1.66
CA THR A 53 -6.00 -10.22 1.22
C THR A 53 -6.95 -9.65 2.27
N SER A 54 -6.71 -9.96 3.55
CA SER A 54 -7.46 -9.44 4.69
C SER A 54 -7.30 -7.91 4.80
N PHE A 55 -6.08 -7.39 4.66
CA PHE A 55 -5.85 -5.95 4.67
C PHE A 55 -6.55 -5.25 3.50
N ALA A 56 -6.47 -5.81 2.29
CA ALA A 56 -7.06 -5.21 1.09
C ALA A 56 -8.60 -5.24 1.09
N TYR A 57 -9.22 -6.33 1.53
CA TYR A 57 -10.66 -6.57 1.32
C TYR A 57 -11.45 -6.89 2.59
N GLY A 58 -10.78 -6.99 3.74
CA GLY A 58 -11.44 -7.24 5.02
C GLY A 58 -12.33 -6.07 5.45
N PRO A 59 -13.14 -6.25 6.51
CA PRO A 59 -14.14 -5.29 6.98
C PRO A 59 -13.57 -4.00 7.63
N ALA A 60 -12.34 -3.64 7.28
CA ALA A 60 -11.64 -2.45 7.77
C ALA A 60 -11.71 -1.28 6.77
N SER A 61 -11.40 -0.07 7.26
CA SER A 61 -11.45 1.19 6.50
C SER A 61 -10.70 1.20 5.16
N HIS A 62 -9.70 0.32 4.96
CA HIS A 62 -9.03 0.17 3.66
C HIS A 62 -9.99 -0.23 2.53
N SER A 63 -10.93 -1.16 2.79
CA SER A 63 -11.95 -1.57 1.83
C SER A 63 -12.90 -0.42 1.47
N ASP A 64 -13.21 0.45 2.44
CA ASP A 64 -14.01 1.66 2.23
C ASP A 64 -13.28 2.68 1.36
N VAL A 65 -11.97 2.87 1.58
CA VAL A 65 -11.14 3.76 0.73
C VAL A 65 -11.03 3.21 -0.69
N ILE A 66 -10.88 1.88 -0.86
CA ILE A 66 -10.93 1.25 -2.19
C ILE A 66 -12.27 1.52 -2.87
N ARG A 67 -13.39 1.29 -2.17
CA ARG A 67 -14.74 1.53 -2.69
C ARG A 67 -14.92 2.99 -3.10
N ARG A 68 -14.45 3.92 -2.26
CA ARG A 68 -14.51 5.36 -2.51
C ARG A 68 -13.65 5.78 -3.69
N THR A 69 -12.44 5.24 -3.80
CA THR A 69 -11.51 5.48 -4.92
C THR A 69 -12.13 5.05 -6.25
N ARG A 70 -12.78 3.88 -6.29
CA ARG A 70 -13.50 3.38 -7.48
C ARG A 70 -14.71 4.26 -7.81
N ARG A 71 -15.55 4.58 -6.82
CA ARG A 71 -16.75 5.41 -7.00
C ARG A 71 -16.41 6.82 -7.49
N GLU A 72 -15.36 7.43 -6.94
CA GLU A 72 -14.97 8.81 -7.22
C GLU A 72 -13.90 8.91 -8.32
N GLN A 73 -13.49 7.78 -8.90
CA GLN A 73 -12.49 7.65 -9.96
C GLN A 73 -11.20 8.43 -9.68
N TRP A 74 -10.56 8.17 -8.55
CA TRP A 74 -9.36 8.91 -8.16
C TRP A 74 -8.15 8.65 -9.05
N TYR A 75 -8.07 7.47 -9.65
CA TYR A 75 -6.96 7.06 -10.51
C TYR A 75 -7.33 7.21 -11.99
N ARG A 76 -6.33 7.56 -12.81
CA ARG A 76 -6.44 7.43 -14.28
C ARG A 76 -6.15 5.99 -14.69
N GLU A 77 -5.18 5.38 -14.02
CA GLU A 77 -4.71 4.02 -14.19
C GLU A 77 -4.40 3.45 -12.81
N GLU A 78 -4.66 2.16 -12.60
CA GLU A 78 -4.32 1.46 -11.37
C GLU A 78 -3.69 0.10 -11.70
N LEU A 79 -2.65 -0.29 -10.96
CA LEU A 79 -2.01 -1.60 -11.09
C LEU A 79 -1.81 -2.17 -9.69
N PHE A 80 -2.29 -3.40 -9.49
CA PHE A 80 -1.97 -4.20 -8.32
C PHE A 80 -1.33 -5.50 -8.78
N ALA A 81 -0.09 -5.72 -8.35
CA ALA A 81 0.64 -6.94 -8.63
C ALA A 81 1.09 -7.58 -7.31
N ARG A 82 1.13 -8.92 -7.31
CA ARG A 82 1.62 -9.71 -6.18
C ARG A 82 2.78 -10.55 -6.66
N PHE A 83 3.84 -10.57 -5.87
CA PHE A 83 5.06 -11.29 -6.19
C PHE A 83 5.35 -12.28 -5.08
N LYS A 84 5.87 -13.45 -5.45
CA LYS A 84 6.54 -14.35 -4.51
C LYS A 84 8.03 -14.05 -4.59
N PRO A 85 8.68 -13.58 -3.51
CA PRO A 85 10.12 -13.41 -3.48
C PRO A 85 10.81 -14.74 -3.80
N ILE A 86 11.80 -14.71 -4.69
CA ILE A 86 12.61 -15.89 -5.06
C ILE A 86 14.00 -15.85 -4.41
N ASP A 87 14.50 -14.64 -4.19
CA ASP A 87 15.78 -14.36 -3.53
C ASP A 87 15.75 -12.92 -2.99
N SER A 88 16.64 -12.61 -2.05
CA SER A 88 16.78 -11.27 -1.46
C SER A 88 18.20 -11.02 -0.99
N TRP A 89 18.70 -9.81 -1.25
CA TRP A 89 20.02 -9.38 -0.80
C TRP A 89 19.95 -8.00 -0.15
N GLY A 90 20.75 -7.80 0.89
CA GLY A 90 20.83 -6.55 1.64
C GLY A 90 20.05 -6.59 2.96
N MET A 91 19.88 -5.41 3.57
CA MET A 91 19.14 -5.24 4.82
C MET A 91 18.21 -4.03 4.68
N TRP A 92 17.02 -4.13 5.25
CA TRP A 92 16.10 -3.02 5.43
C TRP A 92 16.21 -2.55 6.88
N ASP A 93 16.63 -1.30 7.09
CA ASP A 93 16.85 -0.72 8.43
C ASP A 93 17.74 -1.62 9.32
N GLY A 94 18.72 -2.30 8.72
CA GLY A 94 19.64 -3.22 9.41
C GLY A 94 19.08 -4.62 9.66
N ILE A 95 17.88 -4.93 9.18
CA ILE A 95 17.21 -6.23 9.35
C ILE A 95 16.96 -6.88 7.99
N ASP A 96 17.18 -8.18 7.88
CA ASP A 96 16.77 -8.94 6.69
C ASP A 96 15.23 -9.12 6.71
N PRO A 97 14.49 -8.53 5.75
CA PRO A 97 13.02 -8.55 5.78
C PRO A 97 12.42 -9.93 5.47
N PHE A 98 13.22 -10.93 5.08
CA PHE A 98 12.75 -12.28 4.74
C PHE A 98 13.27 -13.38 5.68
N ARG A 99 13.95 -13.01 6.77
CA ARG A 99 14.42 -13.94 7.82
C ARG A 99 13.43 -14.17 8.96
#